data_AF-A0A7C5A279-F1
#
_entry.id   AF-A0A7C5A279-F1
#
_cell.length_a   1.000
_cell.length_b   1.000
_cell.length_c   1.000
_cell.angle_alpha   90.00
_cell.angle_beta   90.00
_cell.angle_gamma   90.00
#
_symmetry.space_group_name_H-M   'P 1'
#
loop_
_entity.id
_entity.type
_entity.pdbx_description
1 polymer ?
#
loop_
_entity_poly.entity_id
_entity_poly.type
_entity_poly.pdbx_seq_one_letter_code
_entity_poly.pdbx_strand_id
1 'polypeptide(L)'
;MTTNRVASKRIIVAPEKDVLIDDKAETVRARMSKLFKLAPRAEELAYLMDEFTAQAEANPIADVDVESAGGYLTPSEAAFIDKALVIRFREKYEAIFSSEDKIQLIVETPGGRDLQERSVRALRPGDAVLFINGQHRQNLYDLIISRVHDHPTFALHISLIERWQDELGTCFKKAQIPLSMVLARMQTKGSQLQTETAIRFWLWGQVMCPSDAKDLQRIADILDMPFVKQYHRQIDRAARRLRGIHISLARRLNIWLEQEALSSNPQSFNAVIDEELGLEFKDFREALMILTVESITDEEGLFLVSDLGRLKTIH
;
A
#
# COMPACT_ATOMS: atom_id res chain seq x y z
N MET A 1 -53.44 26.12 -58.79
CA MET A 1 -52.03 26.14 -59.25
C MET A 1 -51.21 25.25 -58.32
N THR A 2 -49.99 24.88 -58.73
CA THR A 2 -49.14 23.88 -58.08
C THR A 2 -48.67 24.28 -56.68
N THR A 3 -48.75 23.34 -55.73
CA THR A 3 -48.00 23.36 -54.46
C THR A 3 -47.12 22.12 -54.38
N ASN A 4 -45.96 22.26 -53.71
CA ASN A 4 -44.81 21.38 -53.92
C ASN A 4 -44.83 20.14 -52.99
N ARG A 5 -44.39 18.97 -53.50
CA ARG A 5 -44.49 17.67 -52.82
C ARG A 5 -43.12 17.10 -52.51
N VAL A 6 -42.53 17.50 -51.39
CA VAL A 6 -41.26 16.95 -50.88
C VAL A 6 -41.53 15.69 -50.04
N ALA A 7 -40.72 14.64 -50.22
CA ALA A 7 -40.98 13.32 -49.66
C ALA A 7 -40.38 13.11 -48.25
N SER A 8 -41.24 12.88 -47.25
CA SER A 8 -40.82 12.37 -45.94
C SER A 8 -40.40 10.90 -46.06
N LYS A 9 -39.09 10.62 -46.00
CA LYS A 9 -38.59 9.25 -45.78
C LYS A 9 -39.05 8.77 -44.40
N ARG A 10 -39.85 7.71 -44.34
CA ARG A 10 -40.06 6.97 -43.09
C ARG A 10 -38.75 6.24 -42.75
N ILE A 11 -38.12 6.61 -41.65
CA ILE A 11 -37.12 5.76 -41.00
C ILE A 11 -37.91 4.70 -40.23
N ILE A 12 -37.72 3.43 -40.58
CA ILE A 12 -38.23 2.31 -39.79
C ILE A 12 -37.15 1.99 -38.76
N VAL A 13 -37.39 2.40 -37.52
CA VAL A 13 -36.56 1.99 -36.38
C VAL A 13 -37.03 0.60 -35.96
N ALA A 14 -36.10 -0.37 -35.90
CA ALA A 14 -36.39 -1.69 -35.35
C ALA A 14 -36.62 -1.60 -33.83
N PRO A 15 -37.45 -2.47 -33.21
CA PRO A 15 -37.65 -2.46 -31.77
C PRO A 15 -36.34 -2.70 -31.02
N GLU A 16 -36.30 -2.23 -29.78
CA GLU A 16 -35.13 -2.29 -28.91
C GLU A 16 -34.63 -3.73 -28.75
N LYS A 17 -33.31 -3.91 -28.83
CA LYS A 17 -32.67 -5.09 -28.26
C LYS A 17 -32.46 -4.82 -26.79
N ASP A 18 -33.13 -5.59 -25.93
CA ASP A 18 -32.81 -5.62 -24.50
C ASP A 18 -31.32 -5.90 -24.32
N VAL A 19 -30.61 -4.93 -23.75
CA VAL A 19 -29.24 -5.14 -23.27
C VAL A 19 -29.36 -5.85 -21.93
N LEU A 20 -29.33 -7.19 -21.97
CA LEU A 20 -29.15 -8.01 -20.78
C LEU A 20 -27.77 -7.72 -20.19
N ILE A 21 -27.73 -6.78 -19.24
CA ILE A 21 -26.59 -6.56 -18.34
C ILE A 21 -26.45 -7.82 -17.48
N ASP A 22 -25.24 -8.37 -17.40
CA ASP A 22 -25.01 -9.68 -16.79
C ASP A 22 -25.07 -9.59 -15.25
N ASP A 23 -26.23 -10.00 -14.70
CA ASP A 23 -26.63 -10.02 -13.28
C ASP A 23 -25.62 -10.76 -12.35
N LYS A 24 -24.68 -11.51 -12.94
CA LYS A 24 -23.51 -12.07 -12.25
C LYS A 24 -22.68 -11.01 -11.52
N ALA A 25 -22.51 -9.82 -12.08
CA ALA A 25 -21.68 -8.78 -11.45
C ALA A 25 -22.27 -8.29 -10.12
N GLU A 26 -23.59 -8.11 -10.07
CA GLU A 26 -24.29 -7.63 -8.87
C GLU A 26 -24.44 -8.75 -7.83
N THR A 27 -24.75 -9.97 -8.25
CA THR A 27 -24.78 -11.15 -7.36
C THR A 27 -23.40 -11.48 -6.75
N VAL A 28 -22.30 -11.34 -7.50
CA VAL A 28 -20.93 -11.47 -6.96
C VAL A 28 -20.64 -10.36 -5.95
N ARG A 29 -20.96 -9.09 -6.26
CA ARG A 29 -20.77 -7.95 -5.33
C ARG A 29 -21.55 -8.15 -4.02
N ALA A 30 -22.77 -8.66 -4.11
CA ALA A 30 -23.60 -9.02 -2.95
C ALA A 30 -23.06 -10.21 -2.15
N ARG A 31 -22.46 -11.21 -2.82
CA ARG A 31 -21.80 -12.38 -2.20
C ARG A 31 -20.53 -11.95 -1.44
N MET A 32 -19.69 -11.12 -2.05
CA MET A 32 -18.51 -10.52 -1.39
C MET A 32 -18.92 -9.67 -0.18
N SER A 33 -19.92 -8.79 -0.31
CA SER A 33 -20.43 -7.96 0.79
C SER A 33 -20.98 -8.76 1.99
N LYS A 34 -21.45 -10.00 1.76
CA LYS A 34 -21.82 -10.93 2.84
C LYS A 34 -20.63 -11.61 3.49
N LEU A 35 -19.59 -11.96 2.72
CA LEU A 35 -18.37 -12.60 3.25
C LEU A 35 -17.51 -11.64 4.07
N PHE A 36 -17.30 -10.40 3.64
CA PHE A 36 -16.52 -9.42 4.41
C PHE A 36 -17.10 -9.12 5.81
N LYS A 37 -18.39 -9.39 6.04
CA LYS A 37 -19.04 -9.27 7.37
C LYS A 37 -18.69 -10.42 8.34
N LEU A 38 -17.89 -11.39 7.90
CA LEU A 38 -17.54 -12.60 8.66
C LEU A 38 -16.03 -12.76 8.91
N ALA A 39 -15.21 -11.74 8.59
CA ALA A 39 -13.74 -11.80 8.65
C ALA A 39 -13.16 -13.04 7.91
N PRO A 40 -13.34 -13.11 6.57
CA PRO A 40 -13.05 -14.30 5.78
C PRO A 40 -11.55 -14.60 5.71
N ARG A 41 -11.19 -15.87 5.50
CA ARG A 41 -9.79 -16.28 5.40
C ARG A 41 -9.19 -15.84 4.06
N ALA A 42 -7.91 -15.48 4.06
CA ALA A 42 -7.21 -15.08 2.84
C ALA A 42 -7.24 -16.16 1.72
N GLU A 43 -7.34 -17.45 2.09
CA GLU A 43 -7.56 -18.55 1.14
C GLU A 43 -8.94 -18.50 0.44
N GLU A 44 -9.99 -18.11 1.15
CA GLU A 44 -11.35 -17.96 0.60
C GLU A 44 -11.43 -16.75 -0.34
N LEU A 45 -10.72 -15.67 0.02
CA LEU A 45 -10.56 -14.48 -0.81
C LEU A 45 -9.71 -14.75 -2.07
N ALA A 46 -8.65 -15.54 -1.96
CA ALA A 46 -7.83 -15.94 -3.10
C ALA A 46 -8.62 -16.85 -4.06
N TYR A 47 -9.45 -17.76 -3.53
CA TYR A 47 -10.38 -18.57 -4.34
C TYR A 47 -11.42 -17.72 -5.08
N LEU A 48 -11.86 -16.58 -4.53
CA LEU A 48 -12.73 -15.63 -5.24
C LEU A 48 -12.00 -14.87 -6.37
N MET A 49 -10.70 -14.59 -6.23
CA MET A 49 -9.90 -14.11 -7.37
C MET A 49 -9.75 -15.19 -8.45
N ASP A 50 -9.64 -16.46 -8.06
CA ASP A 50 -9.60 -17.56 -9.03
C ASP A 50 -11.00 -17.81 -9.64
N GLU A 51 -12.12 -17.60 -8.95
CA GLU A 51 -13.47 -17.58 -9.55
C GLU A 51 -13.60 -16.44 -10.59
N PHE A 52 -12.99 -15.27 -10.32
CA PHE A 52 -12.88 -14.16 -11.26
C PHE A 52 -11.87 -14.40 -12.41
N THR A 53 -10.93 -15.33 -12.24
CA THR A 53 -9.87 -15.65 -13.21
C THR A 53 -10.11 -16.98 -13.95
N ALA A 54 -11.06 -17.82 -13.51
CA ALA A 54 -11.39 -19.12 -14.12
C ALA A 54 -12.11 -19.01 -15.48
N GLN A 55 -12.46 -17.79 -15.90
CA GLN A 55 -12.76 -17.48 -17.31
C GLN A 55 -11.49 -17.46 -18.20
N ALA A 56 -10.29 -17.61 -17.61
CA ALA A 56 -8.99 -17.51 -18.25
C ALA A 56 -7.99 -18.58 -17.72
N GLU A 57 -8.21 -19.83 -18.15
CA GLU A 57 -7.30 -21.01 -18.10
C GLU A 57 -7.31 -21.87 -16.82
N ALA A 58 -6.85 -23.13 -16.93
CA ALA A 58 -7.13 -24.21 -15.96
C ALA A 58 -6.04 -25.31 -15.82
N ASN A 59 -6.13 -26.07 -14.71
CA ASN A 59 -5.46 -27.33 -14.30
C ASN A 59 -4.04 -27.31 -13.66
N PRO A 60 -3.85 -27.87 -12.42
CA PRO A 60 -2.58 -27.93 -11.68
C PRO A 60 -2.07 -29.34 -11.23
N ILE A 61 -0.84 -29.39 -10.67
CA ILE A 61 -0.13 -30.47 -9.89
C ILE A 61 0.94 -29.74 -9.01
N ALA A 62 1.26 -29.91 -7.71
CA ALA A 62 1.26 -30.97 -6.66
C ALA A 62 2.62 -31.73 -6.47
N ASP A 63 3.14 -32.16 -5.29
CA ASP A 63 2.92 -31.89 -3.84
C ASP A 63 4.11 -32.48 -2.99
N VAL A 64 4.01 -32.57 -1.64
CA VAL A 64 4.75 -33.45 -0.66
C VAL A 64 6.02 -32.93 0.10
N ASP A 65 5.81 -32.39 1.32
CA ASP A 65 6.28 -32.80 2.68
C ASP A 65 7.63 -33.56 2.94
N VAL A 66 8.44 -33.41 4.02
CA VAL A 66 8.61 -32.42 5.16
C VAL A 66 10.15 -32.20 5.41
N GLU A 67 10.85 -31.95 6.55
CA GLU A 67 10.73 -31.89 8.05
C GLU A 67 11.77 -30.84 8.61
N SER A 68 11.58 -30.15 9.76
CA SER A 68 12.03 -30.45 11.16
C SER A 68 13.56 -30.51 11.40
N ALA A 69 14.21 -29.71 12.28
CA ALA A 69 13.86 -28.55 13.13
C ALA A 69 15.20 -27.81 13.51
N GLY A 70 15.33 -26.73 14.30
CA GLY A 70 14.44 -25.88 15.12
C GLY A 70 15.28 -24.94 16.04
N GLY A 71 14.99 -23.64 16.19
CA GLY A 71 15.89 -22.69 16.90
C GLY A 71 15.41 -21.24 17.12
N TYR A 72 14.57 -21.00 18.13
CA TYR A 72 13.94 -19.71 18.45
C TYR A 72 14.81 -18.43 18.35
N LEU A 73 14.24 -17.37 17.73
CA LEU A 73 14.37 -15.97 18.22
C LEU A 73 13.17 -15.11 17.77
N THR A 74 12.71 -14.24 18.65
CA THR A 74 11.73 -13.16 18.39
C THR A 74 12.08 -11.93 19.23
N PRO A 75 12.16 -10.72 18.66
CA PRO A 75 12.16 -9.48 19.45
C PRO A 75 10.80 -9.30 20.15
N SER A 76 10.80 -8.75 21.37
CA SER A 76 9.56 -8.46 22.09
C SER A 76 8.88 -7.20 21.57
N GLU A 77 7.55 -7.22 21.49
CA GLU A 77 6.75 -6.01 21.36
C GLU A 77 6.78 -5.27 22.70
N ALA A 78 7.44 -4.10 22.76
CA ALA A 78 7.41 -3.22 23.92
C ALA A 78 6.29 -2.18 23.72
N ALA A 79 5.37 -2.07 24.69
CA ALA A 79 4.26 -1.10 24.62
C ALA A 79 4.70 0.36 24.86
N PHE A 80 5.93 0.56 25.31
CA PHE A 80 6.53 1.85 25.65
C PHE A 80 7.94 1.97 25.08
N ILE A 81 8.41 3.21 24.88
CA ILE A 81 9.82 3.53 24.64
C ILE A 81 10.32 4.53 25.70
N ASP A 82 11.58 4.38 26.11
CA ASP A 82 12.19 5.17 27.21
C ASP A 82 12.72 6.54 26.77
N LYS A 83 12.80 6.79 25.45
CA LYS A 83 13.30 8.04 24.85
C LYS A 83 12.50 8.38 23.60
N ALA A 84 12.14 9.65 23.44
CA ALA A 84 11.44 10.14 22.26
C ALA A 84 11.95 11.52 21.82
N LEU A 85 11.73 11.82 20.54
CA LEU A 85 11.90 13.16 19.97
C LEU A 85 10.56 13.89 20.01
N VAL A 86 10.45 14.92 20.84
CA VAL A 86 9.32 15.84 20.84
C VAL A 86 9.62 16.96 19.85
N ILE A 87 8.73 17.17 18.89
CA ILE A 87 8.86 18.17 17.83
C ILE A 87 7.70 19.15 17.92
N ARG A 88 8.03 20.44 17.98
CA ARG A 88 7.06 21.53 17.91
C ARG A 88 7.11 22.19 16.54
N PHE A 89 5.93 22.55 16.06
CA PHE A 89 5.71 23.15 14.75
C PHE A 89 5.10 24.55 14.90
N ARG A 90 5.56 25.50 14.06
CA ARG A 90 5.15 26.93 14.12
C ARG A 90 3.65 27.13 13.99
N GLU A 91 2.97 26.17 13.38
CA GLU A 91 1.52 26.11 13.18
C GLU A 91 0.75 25.72 14.46
N LYS A 92 1.40 25.73 15.64
CA LYS A 92 0.90 25.36 16.97
C LYS A 92 0.54 23.88 17.15
N TYR A 93 1.39 22.99 16.62
CA TYR A 93 1.28 21.56 16.87
C TYR A 93 2.54 21.00 17.52
N GLU A 94 2.37 19.93 18.28
CA GLU A 94 3.42 19.08 18.82
C GLU A 94 3.21 17.65 18.31
N ALA A 95 4.28 16.93 18.02
CA ALA A 95 4.25 15.49 17.76
C ALA A 95 5.44 14.79 18.44
N ILE A 96 5.21 13.55 18.86
CA ILE A 96 6.21 12.71 19.53
C ILE A 96 6.63 11.60 18.56
N PHE A 97 7.93 11.32 18.45
CA PHE A 97 8.48 10.31 17.54
C PHE A 97 9.50 9.41 18.22
N SER A 98 9.60 8.16 17.76
CA SER A 98 10.75 7.31 18.02
C SER A 98 11.98 7.85 17.29
N SER A 99 13.17 7.56 17.81
CA SER A 99 14.42 8.00 17.21
C SER A 99 14.76 7.28 15.89
N GLU A 100 14.11 6.15 15.64
CA GLU A 100 14.22 5.36 14.40
C GLU A 100 13.08 5.66 13.40
N ASP A 101 12.12 6.50 13.78
CA ASP A 101 11.06 6.94 12.87
C ASP A 101 11.62 7.79 11.73
N LYS A 102 10.80 7.90 10.69
CA LYS A 102 11.07 8.73 9.51
C LYS A 102 9.87 9.62 9.19
N ILE A 103 10.15 10.73 8.53
CA ILE A 103 9.15 11.69 8.04
C ILE A 103 9.52 12.13 6.61
N GLN A 104 8.54 12.68 5.89
CA GLN A 104 8.76 13.27 4.57
C GLN A 104 9.19 14.74 4.71
N LEU A 105 10.46 15.02 4.43
CA LEU A 105 10.99 16.38 4.36
C LEU A 105 10.70 16.98 2.98
N ILE A 106 10.14 18.19 2.93
CA ILE A 106 9.95 18.95 1.70
C ILE A 106 11.25 19.70 1.43
N VAL A 107 11.94 19.34 0.35
CA VAL A 107 13.21 19.97 -0.06
C VAL A 107 13.01 20.81 -1.31
N GLU A 108 13.67 21.96 -1.37
CA GLU A 108 13.71 22.78 -2.58
C GLU A 108 14.83 22.31 -3.50
N THR A 109 14.48 22.05 -4.76
CA THR A 109 15.38 21.53 -5.80
C THR A 109 15.37 22.46 -7.02
N PRO A 110 16.35 22.37 -7.94
CA PRO A 110 16.34 23.16 -9.18
C PRO A 110 15.12 22.93 -10.09
N GLY A 111 14.34 21.87 -9.86
CA GLY A 111 13.12 21.56 -10.63
C GLY A 111 11.81 21.93 -9.94
N GLY A 112 11.84 22.35 -8.66
CA GLY A 112 10.63 22.51 -7.84
C GLY A 112 10.82 21.92 -6.44
N ARG A 113 9.71 21.65 -5.73
CA ARG A 113 9.74 20.99 -4.42
C ARG A 113 9.59 19.48 -4.56
N ASP A 114 10.41 18.74 -3.83
CA ASP A 114 10.41 17.27 -3.81
C ASP A 114 10.30 16.74 -2.37
N LEU A 115 9.84 15.50 -2.21
CA LEU A 115 9.69 14.84 -0.92
C LEU A 115 10.80 13.82 -0.72
N GLN A 116 11.54 13.99 0.38
CA GLN A 116 12.61 13.07 0.76
C GLN A 116 12.34 12.49 2.15
N GLU A 117 12.22 11.17 2.20
CA GLU A 117 12.13 10.42 3.44
C GLU A 117 13.44 10.59 4.24
N ARG A 118 13.35 11.14 5.46
CA ARG A 118 14.48 11.36 6.37
C ARG A 118 14.16 10.81 7.75
N SER A 119 15.18 10.30 8.46
CA SER A 119 15.03 9.97 9.89
C SER A 119 14.72 11.24 10.67
N VAL A 120 13.84 11.13 11.68
CA VAL A 120 13.42 12.28 12.50
C VAL A 120 14.61 12.95 13.21
N ARG A 121 15.66 12.20 13.58
CA ARG A 121 16.94 12.75 14.10
C ARG A 121 17.67 13.71 13.14
N ALA A 122 17.38 13.66 11.84
CA ALA A 122 18.04 14.50 10.84
C ALA A 122 17.41 15.90 10.71
N LEU A 123 16.18 16.08 11.19
CA LEU A 123 15.42 17.34 11.10
C LEU A 123 16.10 18.50 11.85
N ARG A 124 15.88 19.72 11.40
CA ARG A 124 16.40 20.96 12.00
C ARG A 124 15.31 22.04 12.09
N PRO A 125 15.40 22.97 13.07
CA PRO A 125 14.53 24.14 13.11
C PRO A 125 14.54 24.92 11.78
N GLY A 126 13.36 25.15 11.21
CA GLY A 126 13.16 25.74 9.89
C GLY A 126 12.83 24.74 8.77
N ASP A 127 13.03 23.44 8.98
CA ASP A 127 12.63 22.41 8.02
C ASP A 127 11.11 22.39 7.82
N ALA A 128 10.67 22.29 6.56
CA ALA A 128 9.27 22.06 6.20
C ALA A 128 9.03 20.56 5.99
N VAL A 129 8.12 19.96 6.77
CA VAL A 129 7.77 18.55 6.65
C VAL A 129 6.34 18.39 6.13
N LEU A 130 6.12 17.35 5.33
CA LEU A 130 4.78 16.87 5.03
C LEU A 130 4.36 15.89 6.13
N PHE A 131 3.40 16.32 6.94
CA PHE A 131 2.79 15.52 7.99
C PHE A 131 1.52 14.84 7.48
N ILE A 132 1.36 13.56 7.82
CA ILE A 132 0.15 12.78 7.58
C ILE A 132 -0.61 12.61 8.90
N ASN A 133 -1.72 13.33 9.03
CA ASN A 133 -2.53 13.31 10.24
C ASN A 133 -3.22 11.94 10.43
N GLY A 134 -3.29 11.47 11.67
CA GLY A 134 -3.88 10.18 12.04
C GLY A 134 -2.99 8.94 11.76
N GLN A 135 -1.77 9.11 11.26
CA GLN A 135 -0.88 7.99 10.92
C GLN A 135 0.41 7.99 11.78
N HIS A 136 0.64 6.93 12.56
CA HIS A 136 1.90 6.76 13.30
C HIS A 136 3.09 6.70 12.33
N ARG A 137 2.96 5.95 11.22
CA ARG A 137 3.97 5.91 10.15
C ARG A 137 3.66 7.01 9.16
N GLN A 138 4.56 7.97 9.02
CA GLN A 138 4.42 9.15 8.15
C GLN A 138 4.67 8.78 6.66
N ASN A 139 3.83 7.88 6.16
CA ASN A 139 4.00 7.12 4.92
C ASN A 139 2.71 7.14 4.08
N LEU A 140 2.85 7.47 2.79
CA LEU A 140 1.73 7.57 1.86
C LEU A 140 1.04 6.22 1.61
N TYR A 141 1.73 5.09 1.80
CA TYR A 141 1.12 3.77 1.68
C TYR A 141 0.12 3.48 2.82
N ASP A 142 0.48 3.82 4.06
CA ASP A 142 -0.37 3.61 5.22
C ASP A 142 -1.59 4.57 5.18
N LEU A 143 -1.38 5.79 4.66
CA LEU A 143 -2.47 6.70 4.26
C LEU A 143 -3.39 6.08 3.20
N ILE A 144 -2.83 5.49 2.14
CA ILE A 144 -3.63 4.82 1.09
C ILE A 144 -4.51 3.76 1.72
N ILE A 145 -3.95 2.81 2.48
CA ILE A 145 -4.71 1.77 3.21
C ILE A 145 -5.88 2.38 3.98
N SER A 146 -5.63 3.45 4.76
CA SER A 146 -6.68 4.07 5.59
C SER A 146 -7.84 4.69 4.80
N ARG A 147 -7.65 5.06 3.52
CA ARG A 147 -8.70 5.65 2.67
C ARG A 147 -9.40 4.66 1.74
N VAL A 148 -8.85 3.45 1.58
CA VAL A 148 -9.32 2.45 0.60
C VAL A 148 -9.77 1.12 1.20
N HIS A 149 -9.58 0.91 2.51
CA HIS A 149 -9.94 -0.35 3.19
C HIS A 149 -11.43 -0.72 3.06
N ASP A 150 -12.33 0.27 2.94
CA ASP A 150 -13.76 0.07 2.66
C ASP A 150 -14.05 -0.46 1.24
N HIS A 151 -13.09 -0.41 0.31
CA HIS A 151 -13.30 -0.88 -1.07
C HIS A 151 -13.01 -2.39 -1.21
N PRO A 152 -14.00 -3.25 -1.55
CA PRO A 152 -13.85 -4.71 -1.46
C PRO A 152 -12.70 -5.30 -2.30
N THR A 153 -12.44 -4.75 -3.49
CA THR A 153 -11.31 -5.19 -4.36
C THR A 153 -9.95 -4.88 -3.71
N PHE A 154 -9.87 -3.78 -2.96
CA PHE A 154 -8.63 -3.32 -2.36
C PHE A 154 -8.36 -4.03 -1.03
N ALA A 155 -9.39 -4.22 -0.20
CA ALA A 155 -9.30 -5.08 0.98
C ALA A 155 -8.73 -6.47 0.64
N LEU A 156 -9.20 -7.06 -0.47
CA LEU A 156 -8.65 -8.32 -0.98
C LEU A 156 -7.16 -8.21 -1.35
N HIS A 157 -6.75 -7.17 -2.09
CA HIS A 157 -5.35 -6.94 -2.42
C HIS A 157 -4.45 -6.76 -1.18
N ILE A 158 -4.93 -6.07 -0.14
CA ILE A 158 -4.25 -5.93 1.14
C ILE A 158 -4.07 -7.32 1.78
N SER A 159 -5.14 -8.10 1.92
CA SER A 159 -5.10 -9.43 2.55
C SER A 159 -4.18 -10.42 1.83
N LEU A 160 -3.98 -10.30 0.51
CA LEU A 160 -2.98 -11.09 -0.22
C LEU A 160 -1.54 -10.72 0.15
N ILE A 161 -1.24 -9.43 0.36
CA ILE A 161 0.08 -8.97 0.78
C ILE A 161 0.34 -9.33 2.24
N GLU A 162 -0.62 -9.09 3.12
CA GLU A 162 -0.54 -9.44 4.55
C GLU A 162 -0.30 -10.95 4.71
N ARG A 163 -1.10 -11.80 4.04
CA ARG A 163 -0.93 -13.25 4.10
C ARG A 163 0.42 -13.73 3.56
N TRP A 164 0.97 -13.08 2.53
CA TRP A 164 2.32 -13.33 2.04
C TRP A 164 3.39 -12.96 3.08
N GLN A 165 3.26 -11.80 3.74
CA GLN A 165 4.21 -11.33 4.76
C GLN A 165 4.15 -12.20 6.02
N ASP A 166 2.96 -12.61 6.45
CA ASP A 166 2.73 -13.57 7.53
C ASP A 166 3.34 -14.94 7.21
N GLU A 167 3.08 -15.49 6.02
CA GLU A 167 3.66 -16.79 5.62
C GLU A 167 5.18 -16.67 5.46
N LEU A 168 5.72 -15.57 4.92
CA LEU A 168 7.16 -15.31 4.85
C LEU A 168 7.79 -15.30 6.25
N GLY A 169 7.23 -14.50 7.16
CA GLY A 169 7.72 -14.39 8.53
C GLY A 169 7.62 -15.73 9.29
N THR A 170 6.54 -16.47 9.07
CA THR A 170 6.31 -17.78 9.72
C THR A 170 7.21 -18.86 9.16
N CYS A 171 7.28 -19.02 7.84
CA CYS A 171 8.12 -20.03 7.19
C CYS A 171 9.61 -19.71 7.30
N PHE A 172 10.03 -18.45 7.34
CA PHE A 172 11.43 -18.12 7.68
C PHE A 172 11.78 -18.51 9.13
N LYS A 173 10.91 -18.20 10.10
CA LYS A 173 11.06 -18.65 11.50
C LYS A 173 11.04 -20.17 11.65
N LYS A 174 10.28 -20.90 10.81
CA LYS A 174 10.22 -22.37 10.73
C LYS A 174 11.48 -22.97 10.09
N ALA A 175 11.98 -22.36 9.01
CA ALA A 175 13.07 -22.89 8.19
C ALA A 175 14.46 -22.80 8.85
N GLN A 176 14.65 -21.89 9.82
CA GLN A 176 15.82 -21.88 10.71
C GLN A 176 17.19 -21.77 10.03
N ILE A 177 17.20 -21.22 8.81
CA ILE A 177 18.40 -20.96 8.03
C ILE A 177 18.81 -19.48 8.12
N PRO A 178 20.11 -19.16 8.17
CA PRO A 178 20.57 -17.77 8.17
C PRO A 178 20.21 -17.08 6.85
N LEU A 179 20.02 -15.77 6.89
CA LEU A 179 19.53 -14.99 5.76
C LEU A 179 20.48 -15.05 4.54
N SER A 180 21.78 -15.21 4.78
CA SER A 180 22.82 -15.51 3.78
C SER A 180 22.58 -16.81 3.01
N MET A 181 22.05 -17.85 3.67
CA MET A 181 21.70 -19.13 3.03
C MET A 181 20.45 -18.98 2.16
N VAL A 182 19.48 -18.15 2.55
CA VAL A 182 18.33 -17.81 1.70
C VAL A 182 18.81 -17.07 0.45
N LEU A 183 19.67 -16.05 0.61
CA LEU A 183 20.25 -15.30 -0.50
C LEU A 183 21.01 -16.20 -1.48
N ALA A 184 21.91 -17.06 -0.98
CA ALA A 184 22.68 -17.99 -1.82
C ALA A 184 21.79 -18.96 -2.61
N ARG A 185 20.75 -19.51 -1.97
CA ARG A 185 19.75 -20.37 -2.63
C ARG A 185 18.93 -19.60 -3.68
N MET A 186 18.54 -18.35 -3.39
CA MET A 186 17.84 -17.48 -4.36
C MET A 186 18.72 -17.19 -5.58
N GLN A 187 20.00 -16.86 -5.37
CA GLN A 187 20.99 -16.65 -6.43
C GLN A 187 21.19 -17.92 -7.27
N THR A 188 21.24 -19.10 -6.66
CA THR A 188 21.33 -20.39 -7.38
C THR A 188 20.06 -20.67 -8.20
N LYS A 189 18.88 -20.25 -7.73
CA LYS A 189 17.63 -20.21 -8.52
C LYS A 189 17.55 -19.02 -9.51
N GLY A 190 18.65 -18.30 -9.76
CA GLY A 190 18.75 -17.23 -10.76
C GLY A 190 18.19 -15.87 -10.32
N SER A 191 18.04 -15.62 -9.02
CA SER A 191 17.76 -14.26 -8.50
C SER A 191 18.91 -13.31 -8.78
N GLN A 192 18.60 -12.03 -8.97
CA GLN A 192 19.58 -10.96 -9.18
C GLN A 192 19.97 -10.22 -7.88
N LEU A 193 19.42 -10.63 -6.73
CA LEU A 193 19.78 -10.06 -5.43
C LEU A 193 21.28 -10.20 -5.14
N GLN A 194 21.91 -9.11 -4.70
CA GLN A 194 23.33 -9.08 -4.33
C GLN A 194 23.55 -9.07 -2.81
N THR A 195 22.53 -8.71 -2.02
CA THR A 195 22.63 -8.57 -0.55
C THR A 195 21.39 -9.08 0.15
N GLU A 196 21.54 -9.43 1.44
CA GLU A 196 20.43 -9.85 2.30
C GLU A 196 19.37 -8.76 2.52
N THR A 197 19.72 -7.49 2.30
CA THR A 197 18.92 -6.31 2.67
C THR A 197 17.52 -6.35 2.08
N ALA A 198 17.35 -6.80 0.84
CA ALA A 198 16.03 -6.93 0.22
C ALA A 198 15.15 -7.95 0.96
N ILE A 199 15.69 -9.12 1.26
CA ILE A 199 14.99 -10.19 1.98
C ILE A 199 14.64 -9.75 3.42
N ARG A 200 15.56 -9.00 4.04
CA ARG A 200 15.36 -8.38 5.36
C ARG A 200 14.22 -7.36 5.35
N PHE A 201 14.13 -6.53 4.31
CA PHE A 201 13.03 -5.57 4.14
C PHE A 201 11.68 -6.23 3.83
N TRP A 202 11.66 -7.40 3.18
CA TRP A 202 10.44 -8.22 3.05
C TRP A 202 9.99 -8.79 4.40
N LEU A 203 10.93 -9.36 5.17
CA LEU A 203 10.68 -9.91 6.53
C LEU A 203 10.24 -8.85 7.55
N TRP A 204 10.58 -7.58 7.33
CA TRP A 204 10.16 -6.44 8.16
C TRP A 204 8.93 -5.70 7.61
N GLY A 205 8.32 -6.18 6.52
CA GLY A 205 7.17 -5.52 5.86
C GLY A 205 7.48 -4.18 5.18
N GLN A 206 8.73 -3.70 5.25
CA GLN A 206 9.18 -2.42 4.67
C GLN A 206 9.08 -2.38 3.13
N VAL A 207 9.05 -3.55 2.49
CA VAL A 207 8.74 -3.71 1.07
C VAL A 207 7.64 -4.75 0.91
N MET A 208 6.48 -4.31 0.39
CA MET A 208 5.25 -5.12 0.25
C MET A 208 5.52 -6.53 -0.32
N CYS A 209 6.23 -6.59 -1.45
CA CYS A 209 6.49 -7.78 -2.25
C CYS A 209 7.76 -7.53 -3.09
N PRO A 210 8.55 -8.57 -3.43
CA PRO A 210 9.59 -8.51 -4.44
C PRO A 210 9.21 -7.74 -5.72
N SER A 211 10.20 -7.14 -6.38
CA SER A 211 10.01 -6.45 -7.67
C SER A 211 10.13 -7.41 -8.86
N ASP A 212 10.90 -8.49 -8.76
CA ASP A 212 10.84 -9.62 -9.68
C ASP A 212 9.77 -10.61 -9.18
N ALA A 213 8.72 -10.84 -9.96
CA ALA A 213 7.69 -11.84 -9.64
C ALA A 213 8.25 -13.26 -9.48
N LYS A 214 9.40 -13.56 -10.10
CA LYS A 214 10.08 -14.84 -9.90
C LYS A 214 10.76 -14.93 -8.54
N ASP A 215 11.20 -13.82 -7.93
CA ASP A 215 11.79 -13.87 -6.58
C ASP A 215 10.76 -14.30 -5.53
N LEU A 216 9.50 -13.93 -5.71
CA LEU A 216 8.38 -14.39 -4.90
C LEU A 216 8.20 -15.93 -4.98
N GLN A 217 8.31 -16.50 -6.19
CA GLN A 217 8.30 -17.96 -6.36
C GLN A 217 9.58 -18.61 -5.80
N ARG A 218 10.77 -18.04 -6.07
CA ARG A 218 12.06 -18.58 -5.61
C ARG A 218 12.12 -18.67 -4.08
N ILE A 219 11.68 -17.65 -3.35
CA ILE A 219 11.69 -17.66 -1.89
C ILE A 219 10.62 -18.59 -1.31
N ALA A 220 9.45 -18.69 -1.95
CA ALA A 220 8.42 -19.63 -1.58
C ALA A 220 8.83 -21.11 -1.78
N ASP A 221 9.63 -21.41 -2.80
CA ASP A 221 10.30 -22.71 -2.96
C ASP A 221 11.32 -22.98 -1.86
N ILE A 222 12.09 -21.96 -1.43
CA ILE A 222 13.24 -22.11 -0.52
C ILE A 222 12.81 -22.26 0.95
N LEU A 223 11.72 -21.60 1.33
CA LEU A 223 11.18 -21.59 2.70
C LEU A 223 9.95 -22.49 2.88
N ASP A 224 9.48 -23.13 1.81
CA ASP A 224 8.26 -23.93 1.75
C ASP A 224 7.00 -23.17 2.22
N MET A 225 6.54 -22.28 1.33
CA MET A 225 5.43 -21.35 1.57
C MET A 225 4.24 -21.74 0.66
N PRO A 226 3.34 -22.64 1.09
CA PRO A 226 2.31 -23.22 0.23
C PRO A 226 1.30 -22.20 -0.31
N PHE A 227 0.83 -21.24 0.49
CA PHE A 227 -0.12 -20.21 0.01
C PHE A 227 0.54 -19.34 -1.06
N VAL A 228 1.80 -18.95 -0.86
CA VAL A 228 2.54 -18.10 -1.83
C VAL A 228 2.94 -18.90 -3.07
N LYS A 229 3.32 -20.18 -2.95
CA LYS A 229 3.52 -21.07 -4.11
C LYS A 229 2.27 -21.08 -5.00
N GLN A 230 1.09 -21.25 -4.42
CA GLN A 230 -0.19 -21.27 -5.13
C GLN A 230 -0.54 -19.90 -5.74
N TYR A 231 -0.47 -18.81 -4.95
CA TYR A 231 -1.04 -17.51 -5.30
C TYR A 231 -0.02 -16.43 -5.71
N HIS A 232 1.24 -16.79 -6.02
CA HIS A 232 2.31 -15.83 -6.37
C HIS A 232 1.91 -14.83 -7.46
N ARG A 233 1.09 -15.23 -8.45
CA ARG A 233 0.65 -14.34 -9.55
C ARG A 233 -0.37 -13.30 -9.08
N GLN A 234 -1.26 -13.71 -8.18
CA GLN A 234 -2.30 -12.89 -7.57
C GLN A 234 -1.65 -11.88 -6.60
N ILE A 235 -0.68 -12.32 -5.80
CA ILE A 235 0.12 -11.49 -4.89
C ILE A 235 0.95 -10.45 -5.67
N ASP A 236 1.67 -10.85 -6.73
CA ASP A 236 2.42 -9.92 -7.61
C ASP A 236 1.48 -8.92 -8.31
N ARG A 237 0.31 -9.36 -8.81
CA ARG A 237 -0.71 -8.48 -9.40
C ARG A 237 -1.21 -7.45 -8.38
N ALA A 238 -1.55 -7.89 -7.16
CA ALA A 238 -1.95 -7.00 -6.06
C ALA A 238 -0.83 -5.99 -5.74
N ALA A 239 0.40 -6.45 -5.52
CA ALA A 239 1.55 -5.60 -5.25
C ALA A 239 1.78 -4.53 -6.33
N ARG A 240 1.60 -4.88 -7.61
CA ARG A 240 1.69 -3.93 -8.73
C ARG A 240 0.55 -2.91 -8.70
N ARG A 241 -0.69 -3.32 -8.41
CA ARG A 241 -1.85 -2.42 -8.30
C ARG A 241 -1.65 -1.40 -7.18
N LEU A 242 -1.26 -1.87 -5.99
CA LEU A 242 -0.93 -1.04 -4.82
C LEU A 242 0.22 -0.06 -5.11
N ARG A 243 1.33 -0.56 -5.68
CA ARG A 243 2.50 0.25 -6.05
C ARG A 243 2.18 1.30 -7.12
N GLY A 244 1.29 0.97 -8.08
CA GLY A 244 0.80 1.91 -9.09
C GLY A 244 0.02 3.08 -8.48
N ILE A 245 -0.89 2.80 -7.54
CA ILE A 245 -1.67 3.81 -6.82
C ILE A 245 -0.76 4.67 -5.93
N HIS A 246 0.22 4.07 -5.24
CA HIS A 246 1.24 4.80 -4.48
C HIS A 246 2.06 5.76 -5.35
N ILE A 247 2.50 5.32 -6.53
CA ILE A 247 3.23 6.17 -7.50
C ILE A 247 2.32 7.26 -8.06
N SER A 248 1.03 6.98 -8.30
CA SER A 248 0.04 7.97 -8.72
C SER A 248 -0.13 9.07 -7.67
N LEU A 249 -0.37 8.69 -6.41
CA LEU A 249 -0.52 9.62 -5.30
C LEU A 249 0.74 10.47 -5.09
N ALA A 250 1.94 9.85 -5.03
CA ALA A 250 3.20 10.58 -4.83
C ALA A 250 3.49 11.59 -5.96
N ARG A 251 3.17 11.27 -7.21
CA ARG A 251 3.30 12.22 -8.34
C ARG A 251 2.33 13.40 -8.22
N ARG A 252 1.07 13.13 -7.87
CA ARG A 252 0.02 14.15 -7.70
C ARG A 252 0.32 15.07 -6.51
N LEU A 253 0.90 14.50 -5.47
CA LEU A 253 1.38 15.18 -4.27
C LEU A 253 2.53 16.15 -4.57
N ASN A 254 3.58 15.71 -5.30
CA ASN A 254 4.66 16.62 -5.72
C ASN A 254 4.13 17.76 -6.61
N ILE A 255 3.25 17.46 -7.57
CA ILE A 255 2.59 18.48 -8.42
C ILE A 255 1.81 19.50 -7.57
N TRP A 256 1.14 19.06 -6.49
CA TRP A 256 0.47 19.97 -5.56
C TRP A 256 1.47 20.83 -4.76
N LEU A 257 2.58 20.26 -4.27
CA LEU A 257 3.62 20.99 -3.54
C LEU A 257 4.30 22.07 -4.40
N GLU A 258 4.51 21.78 -5.69
CA GLU A 258 4.97 22.75 -6.70
C GLU A 258 3.95 23.89 -6.88
N GLN A 259 2.66 23.56 -7.02
CA GLN A 259 1.60 24.55 -7.25
C GLN A 259 1.26 25.40 -6.01
N GLU A 260 1.36 24.85 -4.81
CA GLU A 260 1.17 25.59 -3.56
C GLU A 260 2.31 26.60 -3.34
N ALA A 261 3.55 26.24 -3.69
CA ALA A 261 4.68 27.19 -3.73
C ALA A 261 4.49 28.31 -4.76
N LEU A 262 3.85 28.01 -5.90
CA LEU A 262 3.63 28.95 -7.01
C LEU A 262 2.33 29.77 -6.90
N SER A 263 1.54 29.58 -5.84
CA SER A 263 0.30 30.32 -5.53
C SER A 263 -0.87 30.16 -6.54
N SER A 264 -1.82 29.31 -6.17
CA SER A 264 -3.23 29.30 -6.63
C SER A 264 -3.55 28.82 -8.06
N ASN A 265 -3.82 27.52 -8.20
CA ASN A 265 -4.91 27.05 -9.08
C ASN A 265 -5.69 25.87 -8.44
N PRO A 266 -6.97 26.05 -8.04
CA PRO A 266 -7.74 24.99 -7.38
C PRO A 266 -8.17 23.83 -8.30
N GLN A 267 -7.96 23.92 -9.61
CA GLN A 267 -8.37 22.86 -10.55
C GLN A 267 -7.57 21.54 -10.39
N SER A 268 -6.42 21.56 -9.69
CA SER A 268 -5.62 20.35 -9.46
C SER A 268 -6.19 19.39 -8.39
N PHE A 269 -7.16 19.81 -7.58
CA PHE A 269 -7.64 19.00 -6.45
C PHE A 269 -8.54 17.81 -6.86
N ASN A 270 -9.22 17.91 -8.02
CA ASN A 270 -10.04 16.83 -8.59
C ASN A 270 -9.22 15.88 -9.48
N ALA A 271 -7.90 15.88 -9.34
CA ALA A 271 -7.03 15.03 -10.14
C ALA A 271 -7.19 13.56 -9.71
N VAL A 272 -7.68 12.71 -10.61
CA VAL A 272 -7.86 11.28 -10.36
C VAL A 272 -6.51 10.63 -10.02
N ILE A 273 -6.49 9.91 -8.89
CA ILE A 273 -5.42 9.00 -8.48
C ILE A 273 -5.65 7.64 -9.14
N ASP A 274 -6.90 7.17 -9.14
CA ASP A 274 -7.29 5.87 -9.68
C ASP A 274 -8.73 5.87 -10.22
N GLU A 275 -8.90 5.51 -11.50
CA GLU A 275 -10.19 5.51 -12.19
C GLU A 275 -11.09 4.31 -11.82
N GLU A 276 -10.52 3.15 -11.51
CA GLU A 276 -11.27 1.93 -11.16
C GLU A 276 -11.94 2.05 -9.79
N LEU A 277 -11.25 2.74 -8.87
CA LEU A 277 -11.67 2.95 -7.49
C LEU A 277 -12.40 4.29 -7.28
N GLY A 278 -12.43 5.16 -8.29
CA GLY A 278 -13.01 6.51 -8.19
C GLY A 278 -12.25 7.45 -7.26
N LEU A 279 -10.96 7.21 -7.02
CA LEU A 279 -10.14 7.97 -6.05
C LEU A 279 -9.58 9.25 -6.69
N GLU A 280 -9.82 10.38 -6.05
CA GLU A 280 -9.30 11.71 -6.41
C GLU A 280 -8.31 12.22 -5.34
N PHE A 281 -7.44 13.17 -5.71
CA PHE A 281 -6.44 13.70 -4.77
C PHE A 281 -7.07 14.38 -3.54
N LYS A 282 -8.28 14.96 -3.67
CA LYS A 282 -9.07 15.50 -2.55
C LYS A 282 -9.28 14.49 -1.41
N ASP A 283 -9.42 13.20 -1.74
CA ASP A 283 -9.74 12.12 -0.79
C ASP A 283 -8.54 11.78 0.11
N PHE A 284 -7.35 12.31 -0.22
CA PHE A 284 -6.12 12.23 0.56
C PHE A 284 -5.73 13.57 1.18
N ARG A 285 -6.03 14.69 0.49
CA ARG A 285 -5.64 16.06 0.89
C ARG A 285 -5.97 16.40 2.34
N GLU A 286 -7.13 15.98 2.85
CA GLU A 286 -7.56 16.30 4.23
C GLU A 286 -6.71 15.64 5.33
N ALA A 287 -5.95 14.59 5.00
CA ALA A 287 -4.99 13.99 5.91
C ALA A 287 -3.60 14.64 5.84
N LEU A 288 -3.36 15.56 4.89
CA LEU A 288 -2.04 16.09 4.58
C LEU A 288 -1.90 17.52 5.09
N MET A 289 -0.82 17.78 5.83
CA MET A 289 -0.49 19.09 6.40
C MET A 289 0.98 19.39 6.14
N ILE A 290 1.29 20.61 5.69
CA ILE A 290 2.66 21.11 5.72
C ILE A 290 2.88 21.77 7.08
N LEU A 291 3.93 21.36 7.79
CA LEU A 291 4.29 21.89 9.10
C LEU A 291 5.76 22.35 9.09
N THR A 292 6.04 23.47 9.74
CA THR A 292 7.39 24.04 9.84
C THR A 292 7.97 23.74 11.21
N VAL A 293 9.07 22.99 11.25
CA VAL A 293 9.76 22.65 12.51
C VAL A 293 10.21 23.94 13.21
N GLU A 294 9.74 24.15 14.44
CA GLU A 294 10.13 25.25 15.31
C GLU A 294 11.24 24.81 16.27
N SER A 295 11.07 23.67 16.94
CA SER A 295 12.05 23.09 17.85
C SER A 295 11.95 21.58 17.92
N ILE A 296 13.05 20.94 18.33
CA ILE A 296 13.20 19.51 18.51
C ILE A 296 13.88 19.32 19.87
N THR A 297 13.32 18.46 20.72
CA THR A 297 13.87 18.12 22.04
C THR A 297 13.87 16.61 22.23
N ASP A 298 15.04 16.04 22.54
CA ASP A 298 15.14 14.68 23.10
C ASP A 298 14.58 14.69 24.53
N GLU A 299 13.59 13.85 24.80
CA GLU A 299 13.03 13.64 26.15
C GLU A 299 13.20 12.17 26.58
N GLU A 300 13.54 11.96 27.85
CA GLU A 300 13.62 10.64 28.49
C GLU A 300 12.40 10.43 29.40
N GLY A 301 11.70 9.32 29.23
CA GLY A 301 10.43 9.06 29.90
C GLY A 301 9.67 7.89 29.27
N LEU A 302 8.58 7.44 29.90
CA LEU A 302 7.77 6.32 29.41
C LEU A 302 6.73 6.80 28.38
N PHE A 303 7.12 6.81 27.10
CA PHE A 303 6.23 7.18 26.00
C PHE A 303 5.47 5.95 25.48
N LEU A 304 4.15 6.02 25.44
CA LEU A 304 3.30 5.01 24.80
C LEU A 304 3.58 4.96 23.29
N VAL A 305 3.80 3.77 22.74
CA VAL A 305 3.97 3.58 21.27
C VAL A 305 2.70 4.03 20.52
N SER A 306 1.52 3.95 21.14
CA SER A 306 0.26 4.42 20.55
C SER A 306 0.20 5.93 20.30
N ASP A 307 1.00 6.73 21.01
CA ASP A 307 0.99 8.20 20.97
C ASP A 307 1.96 8.79 19.93
N LEU A 308 2.85 7.96 19.37
CA LEU A 308 3.86 8.38 18.40
C LEU A 308 3.20 8.73 17.06
N GLY A 309 3.76 9.73 16.36
CA GLY A 309 3.24 10.25 15.10
C GLY A 309 1.86 10.93 15.17
N ARG A 310 1.34 11.21 16.38
CA ARG A 310 0.10 11.98 16.56
C ARG A 310 0.37 13.46 16.76
N LEU A 311 -0.40 14.32 16.07
CA LEU A 311 -0.44 15.75 16.36
C LEU A 311 -1.26 16.02 17.62
N LYS A 312 -0.70 16.85 18.50
CA LYS A 312 -1.36 17.45 19.67
C LYS A 312 -1.33 18.96 19.47
N THR A 313 -2.46 19.65 19.64
CA THR A 313 -2.51 21.12 19.50
C THR A 313 -1.90 21.79 20.73
N ILE A 314 -1.01 22.75 20.53
CA ILE A 314 -0.46 23.61 21.58
C ILE A 314 -1.36 24.85 21.72
N HIS A 315 -1.76 25.20 22.94
CA HIS A 315 -2.58 26.39 23.23
C HIS A 315 -1.72 27.66 23.39
#